data_AF-A0A645JC85-F1
#
_entry.id   AF-A0A645JC85-F1
#
_cell.length_a   1.000
_cell.length_b   1.000
_cell.length_c   1.000
_cell.angle_alpha   90.00
_cell.angle_beta   90.00
_cell.angle_gamma   90.00
#
_symmetry.space_group_name_H-M   'P 1'
#
loop_
_entity.id
_entity.type
_entity.pdbx_description
1 polymer ?
#
loop_
_entity_poly.entity_id
_entity_poly.type
_entity_poly.pdbx_seq_one_letter_code
_entity_poly.pdbx_strand_id
1 'polypeptide(L)'
;MFRAIHVDRLKLTKDDEIFDWMGKQGVDVAKFKEMYNSFTVSNQVRKATQIQDAYGVEGVPSMGVAGRYYTDGTMAGSMQNVLQVVDQLAAQARKGA
;
A
#
# COMPACT_ATOMS: atom_id res chain seq x y z
N MET A 1 -5.78 -7.54 -9.12
CA MET A 1 -5.29 -6.17 -9.38
C MET A 1 -3.82 -6.15 -9.83
N PHE A 2 -2.85 -6.52 -8.99
CA PHE A 2 -1.42 -6.39 -9.34
C PHE A 2 -1.04 -7.08 -10.67
N ARG A 3 -1.48 -8.34 -10.86
CA ARG A 3 -1.32 -9.07 -12.13
C ARG A 3 -1.99 -8.35 -13.31
N ALA A 4 -3.21 -7.84 -13.12
CA ALA A 4 -3.95 -7.13 -14.17
C ALA A 4 -3.16 -5.95 -14.73
N ILE A 5 -2.46 -5.21 -13.86
CA ILE A 5 -1.62 -4.07 -14.26
C ILE A 5 -0.29 -4.53 -14.87
N HIS A 6 0.42 -5.46 -14.22
CA HIS A 6 1.82 -5.78 -14.57
C HIS A 6 1.97 -6.86 -15.66
N VAL A 7 1.05 -7.82 -15.70
CA VAL A 7 1.08 -8.95 -16.64
C VAL A 7 0.09 -8.73 -17.78
N ASP A 8 -1.16 -8.46 -17.43
CA ASP A 8 -2.25 -8.34 -18.41
C ASP A 8 -2.32 -6.92 -19.02
N ARG A 9 -1.45 -6.00 -18.57
CA ARG A 9 -1.26 -4.62 -19.08
C ARG A 9 -2.53 -3.78 -19.13
N LEU A 10 -3.48 -4.06 -18.23
CA LEU A 10 -4.69 -3.27 -18.08
C LEU A 10 -4.37 -1.92 -17.45
N LYS A 11 -4.77 -0.85 -18.12
CA LYS A 11 -4.75 0.51 -17.57
C LYS A 11 -5.97 0.62 -16.66
N LEU A 12 -5.71 0.59 -15.35
CA LEU A 12 -6.72 0.73 -14.30
C LEU A 12 -6.46 2.05 -13.59
N THR A 13 -6.51 3.13 -14.37
CA THR A 13 -6.13 4.49 -13.93
C THR A 13 -7.33 5.41 -13.78
N LYS A 14 -8.46 5.04 -14.37
CA LYS A 14 -9.73 5.76 -14.24
C LYS A 14 -10.72 4.91 -13.45
N ASP A 15 -11.60 5.59 -12.73
CA ASP A 15 -12.62 4.95 -11.89
C ASP A 15 -13.49 3.96 -12.70
N ASP A 16 -13.96 4.36 -13.88
CA ASP A 16 -14.78 3.48 -14.74
C ASP A 16 -14.02 2.22 -15.19
N GLU A 17 -12.74 2.32 -15.51
CA GLU A 17 -11.90 1.16 -15.88
C GLU A 17 -11.76 0.19 -14.71
N ILE A 18 -11.62 0.72 -13.49
CA ILE A 18 -11.54 -0.06 -12.26
C ILE A 18 -12.89 -0.74 -12.00
N PHE A 19 -14.01 -0.02 -12.10
CA PHE A 19 -15.34 -0.57 -11.84
C PHE A 19 -15.70 -1.70 -12.81
N ASP A 20 -15.43 -1.51 -14.10
CA ASP A 20 -15.65 -2.53 -15.11
C ASP A 20 -14.79 -3.77 -14.86
N TRP A 21 -13.52 -3.58 -14.46
CA TRP A 21 -12.64 -4.68 -14.11
C TRP A 21 -13.13 -5.44 -12.88
N MET A 22 -13.55 -4.72 -11.82
CA MET A 22 -14.11 -5.32 -10.60
C MET A 22 -15.37 -6.14 -10.89
N GLY A 23 -16.25 -5.64 -11.77
CA GLY A 23 -17.42 -6.40 -12.22
C GLY A 23 -17.03 -7.72 -12.91
N LYS A 24 -16.00 -7.71 -13.77
CA LYS A 24 -15.45 -8.92 -14.39
C LYS A 24 -14.82 -9.90 -13.39
N GLN A 25 -14.41 -9.43 -12.21
CA GLN A 25 -13.94 -10.29 -11.12
C GLN A 25 -15.09 -10.87 -10.27
N GLY A 26 -16.35 -10.58 -10.60
CA GLY A 26 -17.52 -11.08 -9.86
C GLY A 26 -17.91 -10.23 -8.65
N VAL A 27 -17.39 -9.00 -8.54
CA VAL A 27 -17.75 -8.08 -7.45
C VAL A 27 -19.04 -7.33 -7.82
N ASP A 28 -19.92 -7.13 -6.84
CA ASP A 28 -21.06 -6.23 -6.97
C ASP A 28 -20.57 -4.79 -7.16
N VAL A 29 -20.69 -4.31 -8.40
CA VAL A 29 -20.19 -2.99 -8.80
C VAL A 29 -20.93 -1.86 -8.09
N ALA A 30 -22.23 -2.01 -7.80
CA ALA A 30 -23.00 -0.98 -7.13
C ALA A 30 -22.51 -0.80 -5.68
N LYS A 31 -22.38 -1.92 -4.96
CA LYS A 31 -21.84 -1.93 -3.59
C LYS A 31 -20.37 -1.49 -3.55
N PHE A 32 -19.58 -1.87 -4.55
CA PHE A 32 -18.20 -1.42 -4.66
C PHE A 32 -18.09 0.08 -4.87
N LYS A 33 -18.90 0.67 -5.77
CA LYS A 33 -18.94 2.12 -6.02
C LYS A 33 -19.35 2.89 -4.78
N GLU A 34 -20.32 2.39 -4.02
CA GLU A 34 -20.74 3.00 -2.75
C GLU A 34 -19.57 3.06 -1.75
N MET A 35 -18.87 1.93 -1.57
CA MET A 35 -17.71 1.88 -0.67
C MET A 35 -16.53 2.71 -1.18
N TYR A 36 -16.22 2.64 -2.48
CA TYR A 36 -15.13 3.39 -3.12
C TYR A 36 -15.27 4.90 -2.91
N ASN A 37 -16.50 5.41 -3.06
CA ASN A 37 -16.82 6.83 -2.85
C ASN A 37 -17.19 7.19 -1.41
N SER A 38 -17.12 6.22 -0.47
CA SER A 38 -17.53 6.46 0.90
C SER A 38 -16.61 7.43 1.62
N PHE A 39 -17.15 8.12 2.62
CA PHE A 39 -16.38 8.99 3.51
C PHE A 39 -15.28 8.21 4.25
N THR A 40 -15.56 6.96 4.62
CA THR A 40 -14.58 6.09 5.30
C THR A 40 -13.37 5.81 4.42
N VAL A 41 -13.56 5.41 3.17
CA VAL A 41 -12.44 5.18 2.22
C VAL A 41 -11.71 6.49 1.95
N SER A 42 -12.43 7.58 1.70
CA SER A 42 -11.83 8.91 1.51
C SER A 42 -10.91 9.33 2.67
N ASN A 43 -11.33 9.08 3.91
CA ASN A 43 -10.52 9.37 5.09
C ASN A 43 -9.31 8.44 5.22
N GLN A 44 -9.45 7.16 4.90
CA GLN A 44 -8.34 6.21 4.91
C GLN A 44 -7.27 6.59 3.87
N VAL A 45 -7.67 7.02 2.67
CA VAL A 45 -6.75 7.53 1.64
C VAL A 45 -6.01 8.76 2.14
N ARG A 46 -6.72 9.75 2.71
CA ARG A 46 -6.07 10.94 3.30
C ARG A 46 -5.07 10.59 4.39
N LYS A 47 -5.44 9.67 5.29
CA LYS A 47 -4.55 9.17 6.35
C LYS A 47 -3.33 8.44 5.78
N ALA A 48 -3.50 7.66 4.71
CA ALA A 48 -2.39 6.99 4.04
C ALA A 48 -1.39 8.00 3.47
N THR A 49 -1.86 9.07 2.81
CA THR A 49 -1.00 10.16 2.34
C THR A 49 -0.23 10.81 3.49
N GLN A 50 -0.90 11.12 4.60
CA GLN A 50 -0.23 11.70 5.78
C GLN A 50 0.84 10.77 6.36
N ILE A 51 0.59 9.46 6.38
CA ILE A 51 1.57 8.48 6.86
C ILE A 51 2.76 8.41 5.91
N GLN A 52 2.53 8.39 4.60
CA GLN A 52 3.59 8.41 3.60
C GLN A 52 4.49 9.65 3.76
N ASP A 53 3.88 10.83 3.91
CA ASP A 53 4.61 12.08 4.13
C ASP A 53 5.39 12.06 5.45
N ALA A 54 4.77 11.56 6.54
CA ALA A 54 5.39 11.48 7.86
C ALA A 54 6.60 10.53 7.90
N TYR A 55 6.61 9.47 7.10
CA TYR A 55 7.76 8.57 6.96
C TYR A 55 8.78 9.05 5.91
N GLY A 56 8.50 10.12 5.16
CA GLY A 56 9.35 10.58 4.07
C GLY A 56 9.54 9.53 2.98
N VAL A 57 8.45 8.84 2.60
CA VAL A 57 8.52 7.75 1.60
C VAL A 57 8.85 8.32 0.22
N GLU A 58 10.07 8.10 -0.26
CA GLU A 58 10.53 8.59 -1.58
C GLU A 58 10.43 7.54 -2.70
N GLY A 59 10.17 6.28 -2.36
CA GLY A 59 10.12 5.17 -3.31
C GLY A 59 9.26 4.01 -2.82
N VAL A 60 9.04 3.02 -3.69
CA VAL A 60 8.35 1.78 -3.36
C VAL A 60 9.13 0.57 -3.86
N PRO A 61 9.06 -0.59 -3.17
CA PRO A 61 8.39 -0.80 -1.88
C PRO A 61 9.24 -0.34 -0.69
N SER A 62 8.55 0.17 0.34
CA SER A 62 9.14 0.65 1.60
C SER A 62 8.32 0.19 2.79
N MET A 63 8.97 0.09 3.96
CA MET A 63 8.41 -0.47 5.19
C MET A 63 8.65 0.48 6.37
N GLY A 64 7.56 0.98 6.96
CA GLY A 64 7.57 1.66 8.26
C GLY A 64 7.41 0.65 9.41
N VAL A 65 8.20 0.78 10.47
CA VAL A 65 8.18 -0.11 11.64
C VAL A 65 7.87 0.67 12.91
N ALA A 66 6.78 0.28 13.59
CA ALA A 66 6.35 0.78 14.89
C ALA A 66 6.21 2.31 15.01
N GLY A 67 5.96 3.04 13.92
CA GLY A 67 5.87 4.50 13.97
C GLY A 67 7.21 5.22 14.14
N ARG A 68 8.33 4.49 14.08
CA ARG A 68 9.65 4.98 14.51
C ARG A 68 10.73 4.79 13.46
N TYR A 69 10.69 3.68 12.73
CA TYR A 69 11.74 3.32 11.78
C TYR A 69 11.18 3.21 10.37
N TYR A 70 12.04 3.45 9.39
CA TYR A 70 11.76 3.35 7.97
C TYR A 70 12.90 2.56 7.31
N THR A 71 12.57 1.67 6.38
CA THR A 71 13.54 0.95 5.54
C THR A 71 12.93 0.64 4.19
N ASP A 72 13.77 0.55 3.16
CA ASP A 72 13.42 0.18 1.80
C ASP A 72 14.52 -0.68 1.17
N GLY A 73 14.33 -1.09 -0.08
CA GLY A 73 15.31 -1.94 -0.79
C GLY A 73 16.70 -1.30 -0.93
N THR A 74 16.77 0.03 -0.97
CA THR A 74 18.03 0.78 -1.07
C THR A 74 18.75 0.81 0.28
N MET A 75 18.02 1.13 1.35
CA MET A 75 18.57 1.16 2.72
C MET A 75 18.98 -0.23 3.21
N ALA A 76 18.22 -1.27 2.85
CA ALA A 76 18.53 -2.66 3.22
C ALA A 76 19.59 -3.31 2.30
N GLY A 77 20.05 -2.60 1.26
CA GLY A 77 21.01 -3.08 0.26
C GLY A 77 20.46 -4.13 -0.72
N SER A 78 19.28 -4.69 -0.47
CA SER A 78 18.50 -5.49 -1.41
C SER A 78 17.06 -5.64 -0.94
N MET A 79 16.15 -5.99 -1.86
CA MET A 79 14.74 -6.24 -1.52
C MET A 79 14.58 -7.46 -0.59
N GLN A 80 15.43 -8.47 -0.76
CA GLN A 80 15.43 -9.69 0.04
C GLN A 80 15.76 -9.40 1.50
N ASN A 81 16.61 -8.40 1.75
CA ASN A 81 17.05 -8.04 3.09
C ASN A 81 16.03 -7.17 3.84
N VAL A 82 15.10 -6.51 3.15
CA VAL A 82 14.11 -5.60 3.78
C VAL A 82 13.37 -6.30 4.90
N LEU A 83 12.90 -7.53 4.69
CA LEU A 83 12.16 -8.28 5.70
C LEU A 83 13.02 -8.61 6.94
N GLN A 84 14.29 -8.96 6.74
CA GLN A 84 15.21 -9.23 7.86
C GLN A 84 15.48 -7.96 8.67
N VAL A 85 15.66 -6.82 8.00
CA VAL A 85 15.83 -5.51 8.65
C VAL A 85 14.57 -5.13 9.42
N VAL A 86 13.39 -5.32 8.83
CA VAL A 86 12.10 -5.09 9.51
C VAL A 86 11.97 -5.95 10.77
N ASP A 87 12.33 -7.23 10.72
CA ASP A 87 12.28 -8.12 11.89
C ASP A 87 13.21 -7.65 13.01
N GLN A 88 14.42 -7.20 12.66
CA GLN A 88 15.36 -6.64 13.63
C GLN A 88 14.83 -5.35 14.26
N LEU A 89 14.31 -4.42 13.46
CA LEU A 89 13.74 -3.15 13.93
C LEU A 89 12.50 -3.39 14.80
N ALA A 90 11.66 -4.36 14.44
CA ALA A 90 10.49 -4.74 15.24
C ALA A 90 10.91 -5.35 16.58
N ALA A 91 11.95 -6.19 16.60
CA ALA A 91 12.49 -6.74 17.84
C ALA A 91 13.10 -5.65 18.74
N GLN A 92 13.78 -4.66 18.17
CA GLN A 92 14.29 -3.50 18.91
C GLN A 92 13.15 -2.65 19.48
N ALA A 93 12.12 -2.36 18.67
CA ALA A 93 10.95 -1.60 19.11
C ALA A 93 10.24 -2.26 20.30
N ARG A 94 10.14 -3.60 20.32
CA ARG A 94 9.55 -4.35 21.44
C ARG A 94 10.36 -4.31 22.73
N LYS A 95 11.70 -4.20 22.65
CA LYS A 95 12.58 -4.16 23.83
C LYS A 95 12.65 -2.77 24.47
N GLY A 96 12.37 -1.71 23.71
CA GLY A 96 12.35 -0.32 24.17
C GLY A 96 10.94 0.20 24.46
N ALA A 97 9.99 -0.68 24.80
CA ALA A 97 8.61 -0.37 25.19
C ALA A 97 8.37 -0.76 26.64
#